data_AF-A0A556M9G9-F1
#
_entry.id   AF-A0A556M9G9-F1
#
_cell.length_a   1.000
_cell.length_b   1.000
_cell.length_c   1.000
_cell.angle_alpha   90.00
_cell.angle_beta   90.00
_cell.angle_gamma   90.00
#
_symmetry.space_group_name_H-M   'P 1'
#
loop_
_entity.id
_entity.type
_entity.pdbx_description
1 polymer ?
#
loop_
_entity_poly.entity_id
_entity_poly.type
_entity_poly.pdbx_seq_one_letter_code
_entity_poly.pdbx_strand_id
1 'polypeptide(L)'
;MASDYPYYLLKPQFFYSHKKSYQREALTYIDQHYQPGDAVYVYWNNLSGYRLYKLMYNFKYNAIEGTDQRLKSKDYADYYHNLSPDFNKFKKAKRVWLVYNTEFITDIGDMIDSPAWYYRVSPDARLVQELSKTYQPSLQFSGTDVTVQLLELK
;
A
#
# COMPACT_ATOMS: atom_id res chain seq x y z
N MET A 1 28.09 -23.89 -22.63
CA MET A 1 27.09 -23.08 -21.91
C MET A 1 27.38 -23.22 -20.42
N ALA A 2 28.09 -22.26 -19.84
CA ALA A 2 28.39 -22.25 -18.40
C ALA A 2 27.11 -21.90 -17.63
N SER A 3 26.83 -22.65 -16.57
CA SER A 3 25.61 -22.56 -15.78
C SER A 3 25.61 -21.30 -14.90
N ASP A 4 24.78 -20.30 -15.20
CA ASP A 4 24.59 -19.07 -14.41
C ASP A 4 23.95 -19.28 -13.02
N TYR A 5 23.82 -20.54 -12.57
CA TYR A 5 23.14 -20.92 -11.34
C TYR A 5 23.68 -20.29 -10.04
N PRO A 6 25.00 -20.08 -9.83
CA PRO A 6 25.46 -19.51 -8.56
C PRO A 6 25.24 -17.98 -8.46
N TYR A 7 25.05 -17.27 -9.58
CA TYR A 7 24.89 -15.80 -9.56
C TYR A 7 23.59 -15.38 -8.88
N TYR A 8 22.50 -16.07 -9.18
CA TYR A 8 21.18 -15.74 -8.65
C TYR A 8 20.94 -16.22 -7.21
N LEU A 9 21.70 -17.21 -6.74
CA LEU A 9 21.71 -17.60 -5.32
C LEU A 9 22.34 -16.50 -4.45
N LEU A 10 23.39 -15.85 -4.97
CA LEU A 10 24.11 -14.78 -4.27
C LEU A 10 23.45 -13.41 -4.44
N LYS A 11 22.69 -13.20 -5.52
CA LYS A 11 21.95 -11.97 -5.79
C LYS A 11 20.50 -12.26 -6.24
N PRO A 12 19.62 -12.69 -5.32
CA PRO A 12 18.24 -13.07 -5.64
C PRO A 12 17.42 -11.96 -6.30
N GLN A 13 17.79 -10.69 -6.08
CA GLN A 13 17.16 -9.53 -6.69
C GLN A 13 17.26 -9.48 -8.23
N PHE A 14 18.19 -10.23 -8.83
CA PHE A 14 18.32 -10.36 -10.28
C PHE A 14 17.61 -11.60 -10.85
N PHE A 15 17.02 -12.45 -10.00
CA PHE A 15 16.34 -13.65 -10.46
C PHE A 15 15.03 -13.25 -11.17
N TYR A 16 15.02 -13.35 -12.50
CA TYR A 16 13.88 -13.15 -13.41
C TYR A 16 12.86 -12.11 -12.95
N SER A 17 13.00 -10.88 -13.45
CA SER A 17 12.10 -9.74 -13.18
C SER A 17 10.59 -10.09 -13.25
N HIS A 18 10.19 -11.00 -14.14
CA HIS A 18 8.80 -11.45 -14.29
C HIS A 18 8.27 -12.34 -13.15
N LYS A 19 9.13 -12.85 -12.25
CA LYS A 19 8.73 -13.59 -11.04
C LYS A 19 8.93 -12.77 -9.77
N LYS A 20 9.26 -11.48 -9.93
CA LYS A 20 9.49 -10.54 -8.84
C LYS A 20 8.16 -10.08 -8.27
N SER A 21 7.98 -10.17 -6.97
CA SER A 21 6.82 -9.60 -6.28
C SER A 21 7.21 -8.26 -5.67
N TYR A 22 6.78 -7.17 -6.30
CA TYR A 22 6.97 -5.82 -5.77
C TYR A 22 6.25 -5.63 -4.43
N GLN A 23 5.11 -6.31 -4.24
CA GLN A 23 4.42 -6.35 -2.95
C GLN A 23 5.30 -6.93 -1.84
N ARG A 24 5.97 -8.07 -2.08
CA ARG A 24 6.87 -8.64 -1.07
C ARG A 24 8.00 -7.68 -0.72
N GLU A 25 8.60 -7.04 -1.71
CA GLU A 25 9.70 -6.10 -1.50
C GLU A 25 9.25 -4.86 -0.74
N ALA A 26 8.10 -4.30 -1.09
CA ALA A 26 7.48 -3.18 -0.39
C ALA A 26 7.22 -3.49 1.09
N LEU A 27 6.61 -4.64 1.39
CA LEU A 27 6.33 -5.03 2.77
C LEU A 27 7.60 -5.33 3.58
N THR A 28 8.62 -5.91 2.93
CA THR A 28 9.94 -6.14 3.53
C THR A 28 10.68 -4.82 3.75
N TYR A 29 10.53 -3.86 2.84
CA TYR A 29 11.11 -2.53 2.97
C TYR A 29 10.57 -1.81 4.21
N ILE A 30 9.26 -1.87 4.45
CA ILE A 30 8.65 -1.36 5.69
C ILE A 30 9.26 -2.09 6.90
N ASP A 31 9.34 -3.42 6.87
CA ASP A 31 9.87 -4.21 7.99
C ASP A 31 11.30 -3.84 8.39
N GLN A 32 12.14 -3.51 7.41
CA GLN A 32 13.51 -3.09 7.60
C GLN A 32 13.61 -1.68 8.21
N HIS A 33 12.67 -0.79 7.89
CA HIS A 33 12.67 0.62 8.33
C HIS A 33 11.68 0.92 9.46
N TYR A 34 10.94 -0.10 9.92
CA TYR A 34 9.94 -0.01 10.96
C TYR A 34 10.58 0.35 12.31
N GLN A 35 9.96 1.29 13.02
CA GLN A 35 10.32 1.65 14.38
C GLN A 35 9.14 1.41 15.34
N PRO A 36 9.39 1.07 16.62
CA PRO A 36 8.33 1.00 17.62
C PRO A 36 7.53 2.30 17.68
N GLY A 37 6.21 2.18 17.52
CA GLY A 37 5.28 3.32 17.49
C GLY A 37 4.90 3.81 16.09
N ASP A 38 5.53 3.29 15.03
CA ASP A 38 5.05 3.45 13.66
C ASP A 38 3.70 2.73 13.49
N ALA A 39 2.78 3.36 12.76
CA ALA A 39 1.60 2.70 12.22
C ALA A 39 1.86 2.26 10.78
N VAL A 40 1.24 1.16 10.36
CA VAL A 40 1.23 0.72 8.96
C VAL A 40 -0.22 0.64 8.51
N TYR A 41 -0.59 1.37 7.48
CA TYR A 41 -1.92 1.40 6.90
C TYR A 41 -1.88 0.86 5.47
N VAL A 42 -2.56 -0.26 5.24
CA VAL A 42 -2.68 -0.87 3.92
C VAL A 42 -4.03 -0.48 3.35
N TYR A 43 -4.01 0.32 2.29
CA TYR A 43 -5.22 0.75 1.61
C TYR A 43 -5.97 -0.43 0.99
N TRP A 44 -7.29 -0.33 0.88
CA TRP A 44 -8.16 -1.46 0.50
C TRP A 44 -7.73 -2.11 -0.82
N ASN A 45 -7.24 -1.30 -1.77
CA ASN A 45 -6.82 -1.75 -3.10
C ASN A 45 -5.52 -2.58 -3.11
N ASN A 46 -4.85 -2.72 -1.97
CA ASN A 46 -3.65 -3.55 -1.81
C ASN A 46 -3.82 -4.63 -0.70
N LEU A 47 -5.04 -4.84 -0.21
CA LEU A 47 -5.26 -5.81 0.87
C LEU A 47 -4.94 -7.25 0.48
N SER A 48 -5.30 -7.68 -0.73
CA SER A 48 -5.07 -9.06 -1.17
C SER A 48 -3.59 -9.43 -1.14
N GLY A 49 -2.73 -8.52 -1.61
CA GLY A 49 -1.28 -8.69 -1.57
C GLY A 49 -0.77 -8.75 -0.13
N TYR A 50 -1.20 -7.83 0.73
CA TYR A 50 -0.80 -7.84 2.14
C TYR A 50 -1.23 -9.12 2.87
N ARG A 51 -2.49 -9.54 2.72
CA ARG A 51 -3.04 -10.72 3.41
C ARG A 51 -2.28 -12.00 3.08
N LEU A 52 -1.90 -12.18 1.81
CA LEU A 52 -1.06 -13.31 1.41
C LEU A 52 0.30 -13.29 2.14
N TYR A 53 1.02 -12.17 2.06
CA TYR A 53 2.37 -12.10 2.60
C TYR A 53 2.42 -12.08 4.14
N LYS A 54 1.39 -11.55 4.80
CA LYS A 54 1.24 -11.61 6.26
C LYS A 54 1.18 -13.06 6.79
N LEU A 55 0.65 -13.99 6.01
CA LEU A 55 0.61 -15.42 6.38
C LEU A 55 1.96 -16.12 6.16
N MET A 56 2.77 -15.60 5.25
CA MET A 56 4.05 -16.22 4.84
C MET A 56 5.26 -15.66 5.60
N TYR A 57 5.15 -14.43 6.11
CA TYR A 57 6.26 -13.70 6.71
C TYR A 57 5.85 -13.13 8.07
N ASN A 58 6.76 -13.19 9.04
CA ASN A 58 6.57 -12.63 10.37
C ASN A 58 7.10 -11.19 10.43
N PHE A 59 6.32 -10.23 9.95
CA PHE A 59 6.67 -8.81 10.00
C PHE A 59 6.67 -8.27 11.44
N LYS A 60 7.56 -7.31 11.74
CA LYS A 60 7.67 -6.61 13.04
C LYS A 60 6.45 -5.74 13.37
N TYR A 61 5.57 -5.53 12.40
CA TYR A 61 4.41 -4.66 12.49
C TYR A 61 3.12 -5.41 12.21
N ASN A 62 2.04 -4.92 12.81
CA ASN A 62 0.68 -5.30 12.46
C ASN A 62 0.05 -4.14 11.69
N ALA A 63 -0.37 -4.39 10.46
CA ALA A 63 -0.96 -3.34 9.65
C ALA A 63 -2.46 -3.18 9.95
N ILE A 64 -2.92 -1.95 9.81
CA ILE A 64 -4.32 -1.58 9.77
C ILE A 64 -4.80 -1.85 8.34
N GLU A 65 -5.70 -2.81 8.21
CA GLU A 65 -6.34 -3.15 6.94
C GLU A 65 -7.44 -2.12 6.64
N GLY A 66 -7.27 -1.35 5.56
CA GLY A 66 -8.21 -0.32 5.12
C GLY A 66 -9.48 -0.91 4.51
N THR A 67 -10.61 -0.30 4.81
CA THR A 67 -11.92 -0.79 4.39
C THR A 67 -12.31 -0.25 3.02
N ASP A 68 -12.90 -1.07 2.17
CA ASP A 68 -13.52 -0.58 0.93
C ASP A 68 -14.87 0.07 1.25
N GLN A 69 -14.91 1.40 1.16
CA GLN A 69 -16.10 2.22 1.37
C GLN A 69 -16.72 2.73 0.06
N ARG A 70 -16.24 2.28 -1.12
CA ARG A 70 -16.66 2.82 -2.43
C ARG A 70 -18.18 2.74 -2.61
N LEU A 71 -18.78 1.58 -2.32
CA LEU A 71 -20.21 1.34 -2.52
C LEU A 71 -21.12 2.04 -1.49
N LYS A 72 -20.55 2.50 -0.37
CA LYS A 72 -21.29 3.22 0.68
C LYS A 72 -21.19 4.73 0.53
N SER A 73 -20.42 5.21 -0.44
CA SER A 73 -20.07 6.61 -0.59
C SER A 73 -20.55 7.15 -1.92
N LYS A 74 -21.03 8.39 -1.91
CA LYS A 74 -21.53 9.06 -3.13
C LYS A 74 -20.47 9.90 -3.86
N ASP A 75 -19.40 10.27 -3.15
CA ASP A 75 -18.29 11.08 -3.63
C ASP A 75 -17.05 10.89 -2.72
N TYR A 76 -15.95 11.57 -3.03
CA TYR A 76 -14.71 11.49 -2.25
C TYR A 76 -14.81 12.06 -0.83
N ALA A 77 -15.61 13.11 -0.62
CA ALA A 77 -15.74 13.70 0.70
C ALA A 77 -16.46 12.73 1.65
N ASP A 78 -17.54 12.11 1.17
CA ASP A 78 -18.28 11.05 1.85
C ASP A 78 -17.39 9.80 2.05
N TYR A 79 -16.59 9.45 1.04
CA TYR A 79 -15.64 8.34 1.12
C TYR A 79 -14.61 8.50 2.24
N TYR A 80 -13.98 9.68 2.35
CA TYR A 80 -13.02 9.94 3.44
C TYR A 80 -13.69 10.09 4.80
N HIS A 81 -14.93 10.57 4.85
CA HIS A 81 -15.73 10.53 6.07
C HIS A 81 -15.95 9.08 6.53
N ASN A 82 -16.34 8.20 5.62
CA ASN A 82 -16.56 6.77 5.88
C ASN A 82 -15.26 5.99 6.19
N LEU A 83 -14.10 6.49 5.72
CA LEU A 83 -12.77 5.97 6.08
C LEU A 83 -12.24 6.53 7.41
N SER A 84 -12.87 7.54 8.00
CA SER A 84 -12.40 8.13 9.26
C SER A 84 -12.23 7.12 10.40
N PRO A 85 -13.01 6.01 10.52
CA PRO A 85 -12.73 4.98 11.52
C PRO A 85 -11.37 4.30 11.33
N ASP A 86 -10.92 4.13 10.09
CA ASP A 86 -9.60 3.57 9.80
C ASP A 86 -8.50 4.58 10.13
N PHE A 87 -8.69 5.85 9.76
CA PHE A 87 -7.73 6.91 10.06
C PHE A 87 -7.59 7.15 11.56
N ASN A 88 -8.68 7.00 12.32
CA ASN A 88 -8.67 7.11 13.78
C ASN A 88 -7.77 6.07 14.47
N LYS A 89 -7.50 4.91 13.83
CA LYS A 89 -6.62 3.87 14.39
C LYS A 89 -5.15 4.30 14.41
N PHE A 90 -4.73 5.22 13.53
CA PHE A 90 -3.35 5.68 13.44
C PHE A 90 -3.16 7.19 13.66
N LYS A 91 -4.21 7.97 13.92
CA LYS A 91 -4.13 9.43 14.08
C LYS A 91 -3.13 9.96 15.12
N LYS A 92 -2.72 9.12 16.09
CA LYS A 92 -1.74 9.47 17.13
C LYS A 92 -0.32 9.01 16.80
N ALA A 93 -0.14 8.23 15.73
CA ALA A 93 1.16 7.77 15.31
C ALA A 93 1.94 8.94 14.71
N LYS A 94 3.20 9.10 15.13
CA LYS A 94 4.10 10.11 14.58
C LYS A 94 4.54 9.77 13.15
N ARG A 95 4.55 8.48 12.82
CA ARG A 95 5.02 7.90 11.56
C ARG A 95 3.97 6.89 11.10
N VAL A 96 3.52 7.04 9.86
CA VAL A 96 2.51 6.17 9.23
C VAL A 96 3.07 5.70 7.89
N TRP A 97 3.27 4.39 7.76
CA TRP A 97 3.56 3.77 6.48
C TRP A 97 2.26 3.53 5.73
N LEU A 98 2.05 4.25 4.64
CA LEU A 98 0.93 4.08 3.73
C LEU A 98 1.33 3.11 2.61
N VAL A 99 0.53 2.07 2.41
CA VAL A 99 0.72 1.07 1.33
C VAL A 99 -0.50 1.07 0.43
N TYR A 100 -0.30 1.24 -0.88
CA TYR A 100 -1.39 1.22 -1.87
C TYR A 100 -0.92 0.64 -3.20
N ASN A 101 -1.88 0.17 -3.99
CA ASN A 101 -1.64 -0.27 -5.36
C ASN A 101 -1.79 0.93 -6.31
N THR A 102 -0.82 1.13 -7.21
CA THR A 102 -0.83 2.22 -8.22
C THR A 102 -1.59 1.85 -9.50
N GLU A 103 -1.80 0.57 -9.74
CA GLU A 103 -2.67 0.03 -10.80
C GLU A 103 -4.08 -0.16 -10.23
N PHE A 104 -4.84 0.93 -10.16
CA PHE A 104 -6.20 0.92 -9.59
C PHE A 104 -7.30 0.61 -10.61
N ILE A 105 -6.97 0.56 -11.90
CA ILE A 105 -7.85 0.13 -12.99
C ILE A 105 -7.37 -1.26 -13.40
N THR A 106 -8.16 -2.29 -13.11
CA THR A 106 -7.90 -3.64 -13.64
C THR A 106 -9.16 -4.15 -14.31
N ASP A 107 -9.00 -4.80 -15.46
CA ASP A 107 -10.10 -5.37 -16.25
C ASP A 107 -10.69 -6.65 -15.62
N ILE A 108 -10.38 -6.94 -14.34
CA ILE A 108 -10.66 -8.21 -13.69
C ILE A 108 -11.54 -8.01 -12.46
N GLY A 109 -12.80 -8.47 -12.56
CA GLY A 109 -13.66 -8.78 -11.40
C GLY A 109 -14.59 -7.67 -10.90
N ASP A 110 -14.33 -6.41 -11.22
CA ASP A 110 -15.23 -5.27 -10.89
C ASP A 110 -16.02 -4.84 -12.14
N MET A 111 -17.21 -4.24 -11.95
CA MET A 111 -17.81 -3.44 -13.02
C MET A 111 -16.84 -2.29 -13.31
N ILE A 112 -16.26 -2.30 -14.51
CA ILE A 112 -15.28 -1.29 -14.95
C ILE A 112 -15.81 0.10 -14.56
N ASP A 113 -14.99 0.84 -13.83
CA ASP A 113 -15.26 2.21 -13.38
C ASP A 113 -16.49 2.40 -12.47
N SER A 114 -16.93 1.39 -11.73
CA SER A 114 -18.02 1.53 -10.74
C SER A 114 -17.50 1.60 -9.30
N PRO A 115 -17.81 2.67 -8.53
CA PRO A 115 -18.62 3.82 -8.92
C PRO A 115 -17.82 4.88 -9.69
N ALA A 116 -18.43 5.48 -10.72
CA ALA A 116 -17.74 6.39 -11.65
C ALA A 116 -17.10 7.60 -10.99
N TRP A 117 -17.65 8.09 -9.88
CA TRP A 117 -17.07 9.22 -9.15
C TRP A 117 -15.66 8.90 -8.63
N TYR A 118 -15.37 7.64 -8.30
CA TYR A 118 -14.10 7.21 -7.72
C TYR A 118 -13.01 7.13 -8.79
N TYR A 119 -13.32 6.60 -9.98
CA TYR A 119 -12.33 6.34 -11.02
C TYR A 119 -12.03 7.52 -11.97
N ARG A 120 -12.78 8.63 -11.87
CA ARG A 120 -12.53 9.86 -12.67
C ARG A 120 -11.18 10.52 -12.41
N VAL A 121 -10.57 10.20 -11.27
CA VAL A 121 -9.29 10.75 -10.83
C VAL A 121 -8.53 9.62 -10.13
N SER A 122 -7.20 9.68 -10.15
CA SER A 122 -6.33 8.74 -9.43
C SER A 122 -6.72 8.69 -7.93
N PRO A 123 -7.31 7.58 -7.45
CA PRO A 123 -7.77 7.47 -6.07
C PRO A 123 -6.62 7.45 -5.06
N ASP A 124 -5.47 6.93 -5.48
CA ASP A 124 -4.24 6.92 -4.70
C ASP A 124 -3.70 8.34 -4.50
N ALA A 125 -3.65 9.18 -5.54
CA ALA A 125 -3.26 10.58 -5.40
C ALA A 125 -4.20 11.34 -4.46
N ARG A 126 -5.52 11.09 -4.55
CA ARG A 126 -6.52 11.68 -3.64
C ARG A 126 -6.32 11.21 -2.19
N LEU A 127 -6.00 9.93 -1.97
CA LEU A 127 -5.71 9.39 -0.64
C LEU A 127 -4.47 10.05 -0.02
N VAL A 128 -3.38 10.14 -0.79
CA VAL A 128 -2.16 10.82 -0.36
C VAL A 128 -2.46 12.29 -0.05
N GLN A 129 -3.24 12.98 -0.89
CA GLN A 129 -3.66 14.36 -0.65
C GLN A 129 -4.46 14.51 0.66
N GLU A 130 -5.39 13.60 0.94
CA GLU A 130 -6.20 13.62 2.16
C GLU A 130 -5.33 13.45 3.41
N LEU A 131 -4.46 12.44 3.42
CA LEU A 131 -3.54 12.20 4.53
C LEU A 131 -2.52 13.33 4.69
N SER A 132 -2.12 13.96 3.58
CA SER A 132 -1.20 15.10 3.58
C SER A 132 -1.76 16.36 4.25
N LYS A 133 -3.04 16.40 4.60
CA LYS A 133 -3.57 17.46 5.46
C LYS A 133 -2.95 17.41 6.85
N THR A 134 -2.74 16.20 7.37
CA THR A 134 -2.25 15.94 8.74
C THR A 134 -0.78 15.52 8.78
N TYR A 135 -0.32 14.81 7.75
CA TYR A 135 1.02 14.26 7.66
C TYR A 135 1.82 14.91 6.52
N GLN A 136 3.14 14.76 6.53
CA GLN A 136 4.05 15.14 5.47
C GLN A 136 4.81 13.89 4.97
N PRO A 137 4.86 13.61 3.65
CA PRO A 137 5.65 12.50 3.13
C PRO A 137 7.15 12.74 3.37
N SER A 138 7.87 11.73 3.86
CA SER A 138 9.32 11.81 4.14
C SER A 138 10.15 10.76 3.39
N LEU A 139 9.61 9.56 3.14
CA LEU A 139 10.27 8.51 2.35
C LEU A 139 9.27 7.82 1.43
N GLN A 140 9.75 7.30 0.31
CA GLN A 140 8.94 6.55 -0.64
C GLN A 140 9.74 5.38 -1.24
N PHE A 141 9.05 4.25 -1.37
CA PHE A 141 9.46 3.12 -2.19
C PHE A 141 8.36 2.87 -3.23
N SER A 142 8.72 2.79 -4.50
CA SER A 142 7.79 2.48 -5.59
C SER A 142 8.27 1.26 -6.37
N GLY A 143 7.45 0.23 -6.38
CA GLY A 143 7.49 -0.86 -7.35
C GLY A 143 6.63 -0.56 -8.57
N THR A 144 6.39 -1.57 -9.40
CA THR A 144 5.56 -1.43 -10.61
C THR A 144 4.10 -1.15 -10.29
N ASP A 145 3.51 -1.95 -9.40
CA ASP A 145 2.09 -1.92 -9.03
C ASP A 145 1.87 -1.47 -7.58
N VAL A 146 2.93 -1.21 -6.82
CA VAL A 146 2.86 -0.99 -5.38
C VAL A 146 3.70 0.21 -5.01
N THR A 147 3.11 1.12 -4.24
CA THR A 147 3.87 2.20 -3.60
C THR A 147 3.68 2.15 -2.09
N VAL A 148 4.79 2.40 -1.40
CA VAL A 148 4.87 2.60 0.04
C VAL A 148 5.40 3.99 0.30
N GLN A 149 4.72 4.76 1.15
CA GLN A 149 5.17 6.06 1.60
C GLN A 149 5.23 6.11 3.12
N LEU A 150 6.32 6.63 3.66
CA LEU A 150 6.38 7.05 5.06
C LEU A 150 5.82 8.47 5.15
N LEU A 151 4.80 8.62 5.98
CA LEU A 151 4.15 9.89 6.31
C LEU A 151 4.47 10.25 7.76
N GLU A 152 4.96 11.46 8.00
CA GLU A 152 5.32 11.96 9.33
C GLU A 152 4.33 13.01 9.80
N LEU A 153 3.96 13.00 11.07
CA LEU A 153 3.02 13.97 11.62
C LEU A 153 3.65 15.38 11.55
N LYS A 154 2.86 16.36 11.09
CA LYS A 154 3.27 17.77 11.03
C LYS A 154 3.39 18.41 12.42
#